data_AF-A0A957DCD7-F1
#
_entry.id   AF-A0A957DCD7-F1
#
_cell.length_a   1.000
_cell.length_b   1.000
_cell.length_c   1.000
_cell.angle_alpha   90.00
_cell.angle_beta   90.00
_cell.angle_gamma   90.00
#
_symmetry.space_group_name_H-M   'P 1'
#
loop_
_entity.id
_entity.type
_entity.pdbx_description
1 polymer ?
#
loop_
_entity_poly.entity_id
_entity_poly.type
_entity_poly.pdbx_seq_one_letter_code
_entity_poly.pdbx_strand_id
1 'polypeptide(L)'
;MSKSRLIPWFAFLISLLALAALACNAPIGGNETPPLPPPPTLTPGGAPPTLPATATTEDGAPTGERPTAIPLPTFTPIQTRAVGTPPPHGAPTVTATPTVTATATITPTPTVSGPLGFNYAIVWTGTPDADGNVVAQVTVTAYGGTGEYRYYHDDLLQDGPVFRYKWAACRDNPGSLRVDSGSESVRVNYFEKPPCPAGP
;
A
#
# COMPACT_ATOMS: atom_id res chain seq x y z
N MET A 1 51.05 -8.80 49.37
CA MET A 1 51.78 -9.11 48.12
C MET A 1 51.03 -10.20 47.38
N SER A 2 50.21 -9.83 46.38
CA SER A 2 49.44 -10.79 45.56
C SER A 2 49.95 -10.65 44.13
N LYS A 3 50.73 -11.61 43.66
CA LYS A 3 51.33 -11.64 42.32
C LYS A 3 50.68 -12.74 41.48
N SER A 4 50.17 -12.31 40.33
CA SER A 4 50.16 -13.05 39.07
C SER A 4 49.26 -14.29 38.94
N ARG A 5 47.98 -14.05 38.61
CA ARG A 5 47.09 -15.04 37.94
C ARG A 5 46.52 -14.55 36.60
N LEU A 6 47.09 -13.50 36.01
CA LEU A 6 46.58 -12.88 34.76
C LEU A 6 47.18 -13.47 33.47
N ILE A 7 48.25 -14.27 33.56
CA ILE A 7 48.98 -14.79 32.40
C ILE A 7 48.29 -15.98 31.70
N PRO A 8 47.63 -16.94 32.36
CA PRO A 8 47.05 -18.08 31.64
C PRO A 8 45.76 -17.75 30.87
N TRP A 9 45.06 -16.65 31.23
CA TRP A 9 43.81 -16.25 30.58
C TRP A 9 44.05 -15.71 29.16
N PHE A 10 45.10 -14.90 28.96
CA PHE A 10 45.40 -14.30 27.66
C PHE A 10 45.80 -15.35 26.61
N ALA A 11 46.52 -16.40 27.02
CA ALA A 11 46.88 -17.49 26.11
C ALA A 11 45.64 -18.26 25.60
N PHE A 12 44.62 -18.42 26.46
CA PHE A 12 43.38 -19.10 26.08
C PHE A 12 42.54 -18.28 25.09
N LEU A 13 42.45 -16.96 25.29
CA LEU A 13 41.74 -16.05 24.38
C LEU A 13 42.37 -15.98 22.98
N ILE A 14 43.70 -15.97 22.90
CA ILE A 14 44.42 -15.95 21.61
C ILE A 14 44.23 -17.28 20.87
N SER A 15 44.25 -18.41 21.59
CA SER A 15 44.00 -19.72 20.98
C SER A 15 42.57 -19.86 20.48
N LEU A 16 41.57 -19.28 21.17
CA LEU A 16 40.17 -19.30 20.71
C LEU A 16 39.97 -18.45 19.44
N LEU A 17 40.67 -17.32 19.35
CA LEU A 17 40.59 -16.41 18.20
C LEU A 17 41.23 -17.01 16.93
N ALA A 18 42.30 -17.81 17.09
CA ALA A 18 42.96 -18.48 15.98
C ALA A 18 42.12 -19.61 15.35
N LEU A 19 41.31 -20.32 16.14
CA LEU A 19 40.42 -21.37 15.62
C LEU A 19 39.23 -20.81 14.81
N ALA A 20 38.75 -19.60 15.13
CA ALA A 20 37.66 -18.96 14.38
C ALA A 20 38.10 -18.51 12.97
N ALA A 21 39.38 -18.17 12.78
CA ALA A 21 39.90 -17.69 11.50
C ALA A 21 40.08 -18.80 10.44
N LEU A 22 40.21 -20.08 10.85
CA LEU A 22 40.38 -21.20 9.91
C LEU A 22 39.06 -21.68 9.29
N ALA A 23 37.90 -21.32 9.83
CA ALA A 23 36.60 -21.78 9.31
C ALA A 23 36.09 -20.97 8.11
N CYS A 24 36.72 -19.85 7.75
CA CYS A 24 36.21 -18.94 6.71
C CYS A 24 36.88 -19.07 5.33
N ASN A 25 37.84 -19.98 5.13
CA ASN A 25 38.54 -20.17 3.86
C ASN A 25 38.24 -21.52 3.19
N ALA A 26 36.97 -21.95 3.22
CA ALA A 26 36.53 -23.02 2.33
C ALA A 26 36.24 -22.44 0.93
N PRO A 27 36.92 -22.89 -0.14
CA PRO A 27 36.57 -22.49 -1.50
C PRO A 27 35.18 -23.03 -1.85
N ILE A 28 34.22 -22.11 -2.02
CA ILE A 28 32.87 -22.42 -2.50
C ILE A 28 33.02 -22.85 -3.96
N GLY A 29 32.86 -24.16 -4.20
CA GLY A 29 32.88 -24.79 -5.51
C GLY A 29 31.76 -24.28 -6.43
N GLY A 30 32.00 -24.48 -7.73
CA GLY A 30 31.25 -23.93 -8.85
C GLY A 30 29.73 -23.91 -8.71
N ASN A 31 29.17 -22.74 -8.97
CA ASN A 31 27.73 -22.51 -9.12
C ASN A 31 27.32 -22.94 -10.53
N GLU A 32 27.12 -24.24 -10.75
CA GLU A 32 26.36 -24.72 -11.90
C GLU A 32 24.89 -24.38 -11.66
N THR A 33 24.39 -23.36 -12.35
CA THR A 33 22.96 -23.02 -12.37
C THR A 33 22.17 -24.22 -12.90
N PRO A 34 21.27 -24.83 -12.10
CA PRO A 34 20.41 -25.90 -12.60
C PRO A 34 19.58 -25.38 -13.78
N PRO A 35 19.37 -26.19 -14.85
CA PRO A 35 18.50 -25.79 -15.94
C PRO A 35 17.09 -25.51 -15.39
N LEU A 36 16.54 -24.35 -15.75
CA LEU A 36 15.18 -23.95 -15.41
C LEU A 36 14.18 -25.01 -15.89
N PRO A 37 13.19 -25.40 -15.07
CA PRO A 37 12.13 -26.28 -15.51
C PRO A 37 11.34 -25.63 -16.67
N PRO A 38 10.82 -26.43 -17.62
CA PRO A 38 10.01 -25.91 -18.71
C PRO A 38 8.76 -25.21 -18.18
N PRO A 39 8.30 -24.13 -18.84
CA PRO A 39 7.08 -23.44 -18.44
C PRO A 39 5.86 -24.39 -18.49
N PRO A 40 4.89 -24.25 -17.57
CA PRO A 40 3.70 -25.07 -17.59
C PRO A 40 2.93 -24.86 -18.89
N THR A 41 2.61 -25.95 -19.58
CA THR A 41 1.73 -25.93 -20.74
C THR A 41 0.31 -25.61 -20.24
N LEU A 42 -0.14 -24.38 -20.49
CA LEU A 42 -1.52 -23.97 -20.23
C LEU A 42 -2.44 -24.77 -21.15
N THR A 43 -3.10 -25.78 -20.60
CA THR A 43 -4.18 -26.49 -21.27
C THR A 43 -5.39 -25.54 -21.31
N PRO A 44 -5.99 -25.27 -22.47
CA PRO A 44 -7.22 -24.47 -22.56
C PRO A 44 -8.30 -25.11 -21.69
N GLY A 45 -8.64 -24.45 -20.58
CA GLY A 45 -9.68 -24.89 -19.66
C GLY A 45 -11.02 -24.89 -20.37
N GLY A 46 -11.69 -26.04 -20.35
CA GLY A 46 -13.02 -26.24 -20.90
C GLY A 46 -14.06 -25.30 -20.30
N ALA A 47 -15.11 -25.06 -21.08
CA ALA A 47 -16.24 -24.22 -20.73
C ALA A 47 -16.83 -24.59 -19.34
N PRO A 48 -17.28 -23.59 -18.56
CA PRO A 48 -17.86 -23.82 -17.24
C PRO A 48 -19.14 -24.67 -17.36
N PRO A 49 -19.36 -25.64 -16.45
CA PRO A 49 -20.59 -26.42 -16.43
C PRO A 49 -21.78 -25.52 -16.06
N THR A 50 -22.83 -25.57 -16.87
CA THR A 50 -24.13 -24.96 -16.57
C THR A 50 -24.78 -25.73 -15.41
N LEU A 51 -24.84 -25.10 -14.24
CA LEU A 51 -25.58 -25.65 -13.09
C LEU A 51 -27.10 -25.51 -13.30
N PRO A 52 -27.90 -26.50 -12.90
CA PRO A 52 -29.37 -26.41 -12.97
C PRO A 52 -29.90 -25.43 -11.91
N ALA A 53 -30.85 -24.59 -12.33
CA ALA A 53 -31.58 -23.68 -11.47
C ALA A 53 -32.39 -24.47 -10.43
N THR A 54 -32.02 -24.34 -9.16
CA THR A 54 -32.83 -24.83 -8.03
C THR A 54 -33.75 -23.70 -7.60
N ALA A 55 -35.05 -23.86 -7.87
CA ALA A 55 -36.09 -23.01 -7.31
C ALA A 55 -36.14 -23.24 -5.80
N THR A 56 -35.88 -22.19 -5.01
CA THR A 56 -36.09 -22.19 -3.56
C THR A 56 -37.23 -21.23 -3.25
N THR A 57 -38.27 -21.79 -2.63
CA THR A 57 -39.48 -21.15 -2.13
C THR A 57 -39.19 -20.20 -0.96
N GLU A 58 -39.96 -19.11 -0.90
CA GLU A 58 -40.09 -18.17 0.23
C GLU A 58 -40.27 -18.87 1.59
N ASP A 59 -39.56 -18.39 2.62
CA ASP A 59 -40.20 -17.95 3.87
C ASP A 59 -39.22 -17.13 4.74
N GLY A 60 -39.73 -16.13 5.45
CA GLY A 60 -39.02 -15.47 6.55
C GLY A 60 -38.46 -14.07 6.28
N ALA A 61 -39.29 -13.05 6.45
CA ALA A 61 -38.86 -11.66 6.58
C ALA A 61 -38.14 -11.41 7.93
N PRO A 62 -36.94 -10.82 7.95
CA PRO A 62 -36.46 -10.10 9.12
C PRO A 62 -36.88 -8.63 9.04
N THR A 63 -37.62 -8.17 10.04
CA THR A 63 -37.87 -6.75 10.33
C THR A 63 -36.54 -6.08 10.68
N GLY A 64 -35.85 -5.55 9.66
CA GLY A 64 -34.64 -4.75 9.82
C GLY A 64 -34.98 -3.29 10.12
N GLU A 65 -34.52 -2.79 11.26
CA GLU A 65 -34.63 -1.39 11.66
C GLU A 65 -34.04 -0.46 10.59
N ARG A 66 -34.84 0.54 10.21
CA ARG A 66 -34.46 1.61 9.28
C ARG A 66 -33.40 2.50 9.95
N PRO A 67 -32.23 2.74 9.35
CA PRO A 67 -31.30 3.74 9.86
C PRO A 67 -31.94 5.14 9.82
N THR A 68 -31.97 5.79 10.97
CA THR A 68 -32.37 7.18 11.15
C THR A 68 -31.48 8.09 10.30
N ALA A 69 -32.06 8.75 9.31
CA ALA A 69 -31.37 9.74 8.50
C ALA A 69 -30.90 10.90 9.40
N ILE A 70 -29.60 11.16 9.43
CA ILE A 70 -29.04 12.35 10.07
C ILE A 70 -29.46 13.56 9.23
N PRO A 71 -30.12 14.59 9.80
CA PRO A 71 -30.54 15.76 9.04
C PRO A 71 -29.31 16.50 8.50
N LEU A 72 -29.31 16.74 7.18
CA LEU A 72 -28.31 17.54 6.49
C LEU A 72 -28.42 19.00 6.97
N PRO A 73 -27.31 19.72 7.25
CA PRO A 73 -27.38 21.10 7.69
C PRO A 73 -27.98 21.99 6.60
N THR A 74 -29.06 22.69 6.93
CA THR A 74 -29.66 23.74 6.09
C THR A 74 -28.73 24.93 6.08
N PHE A 75 -28.10 25.21 4.93
CA PHE A 75 -27.35 26.45 4.73
C PHE A 75 -28.33 27.58 4.43
N THR A 76 -28.39 28.57 5.32
CA THR A 76 -29.13 29.81 5.08
C THR A 76 -28.38 30.65 4.05
N PRO A 77 -28.97 30.99 2.89
CA PRO A 77 -28.32 31.86 1.92
C PRO A 77 -28.12 33.26 2.52
N ILE A 78 -26.92 33.81 2.36
CA ILE A 78 -26.59 35.18 2.76
C ILE A 78 -27.38 36.13 1.85
N GLN A 79 -28.26 36.95 2.42
CA GLN A 79 -29.03 37.93 1.66
C GLN A 79 -28.12 39.05 1.15
N THR A 80 -28.00 39.15 -0.16
CA THR A 80 -27.37 40.27 -0.85
C THR A 80 -28.23 41.53 -0.65
N ARG A 81 -27.63 42.58 -0.09
CA ARG A 81 -28.25 43.90 0.13
C ARG A 81 -28.68 44.51 -1.21
N ALA A 82 -29.98 44.72 -1.41
CA ALA A 82 -30.52 45.44 -2.55
C ALA A 82 -30.11 46.93 -2.51
N VAL A 83 -29.45 47.39 -3.57
CA VAL A 83 -29.22 48.81 -3.87
C VAL A 83 -30.43 49.33 -4.65
N GLY A 84 -30.83 50.57 -4.34
CA GLY A 84 -32.11 51.18 -4.70
C GLY A 84 -32.41 51.29 -6.21
N THR A 85 -33.71 51.29 -6.48
CA THR A 85 -34.40 51.39 -7.77
C THR A 85 -34.39 52.82 -8.34
N PRO A 86 -34.08 52.98 -9.65
CA PRO A 86 -34.59 54.08 -10.48
C PRO A 86 -35.78 53.65 -11.38
N PRO A 87 -36.57 54.61 -11.94
CA PRO A 87 -37.94 54.44 -12.46
C PRO A 87 -38.04 53.73 -13.84
N PRO A 88 -39.26 53.36 -14.32
CA PRO A 88 -39.45 52.27 -15.27
C PRO A 88 -39.17 52.70 -16.71
N HIS A 89 -38.44 51.87 -17.46
CA HIS A 89 -38.32 52.03 -18.91
C HIS A 89 -38.16 50.66 -19.59
N GLY A 90 -39.05 50.38 -20.54
CA GLY A 90 -38.97 49.26 -21.49
C GLY A 90 -39.43 47.90 -20.95
N ALA A 91 -40.51 47.36 -21.52
CA ALA A 91 -40.85 45.95 -21.35
C ALA A 91 -39.77 45.06 -21.99
N PRO A 92 -39.12 44.13 -21.28
CA PRO A 92 -38.19 43.21 -21.91
C PRO A 92 -38.96 42.07 -22.59
N THR A 93 -38.75 41.94 -23.90
CA THR A 93 -39.13 40.76 -24.69
C THR A 93 -38.45 39.53 -24.12
N VAL A 94 -39.24 38.60 -23.54
CA VAL A 94 -38.73 37.31 -23.04
C VAL A 94 -38.44 36.42 -24.24
N THR A 95 -37.17 36.35 -24.63
CA THR A 95 -36.69 35.33 -25.58
C THR A 95 -36.43 34.06 -24.77
N ALA A 96 -37.22 33.01 -25.02
CA ALA A 96 -37.04 31.72 -24.37
C ALA A 96 -35.76 31.05 -24.87
N THR A 97 -34.71 31.03 -24.05
CA THR A 97 -33.50 30.24 -24.30
C THR A 97 -33.81 28.77 -24.05
N PRO A 98 -33.54 27.84 -24.98
CA PRO A 98 -33.73 26.42 -24.74
C PRO A 98 -32.73 25.93 -23.68
N THR A 99 -33.24 25.41 -22.56
CA THR A 99 -32.44 24.74 -21.53
C THR A 99 -32.01 23.37 -22.04
N VAL A 100 -30.75 23.25 -22.49
CA VAL A 100 -30.15 21.96 -22.82
C VAL A 100 -29.77 21.27 -21.50
N THR A 101 -30.49 20.20 -21.15
CA THR A 101 -30.15 19.36 -20.00
C THR A 101 -29.05 18.38 -20.42
N ALA A 102 -27.80 18.65 -20.02
CA ALA A 102 -26.71 17.71 -20.23
C ALA A 102 -26.87 16.51 -19.29
N THR A 103 -27.05 15.32 -19.87
CA THR A 103 -27.06 14.06 -19.10
C THR A 103 -25.61 13.58 -18.97
N ALA A 104 -25.06 13.63 -17.76
CA ALA A 104 -23.73 13.07 -17.50
C ALA A 104 -23.80 11.53 -17.60
N THR A 105 -23.06 10.96 -18.56
CA THR A 105 -22.90 9.51 -18.66
C THR A 105 -21.81 9.08 -17.70
N ILE A 106 -22.17 8.36 -16.64
CA ILE A 106 -21.20 7.79 -15.70
C ILE A 106 -20.60 6.56 -16.39
N THR A 107 -19.30 6.60 -16.70
CA THR A 107 -18.59 5.42 -17.18
C THR A 107 -18.36 4.49 -15.99
N PRO A 108 -18.82 3.23 -16.01
CA PRO A 108 -18.58 2.31 -14.90
C PRO A 108 -17.07 2.08 -14.76
N THR A 109 -16.54 2.35 -13.57
CA THR A 109 -15.18 1.96 -13.19
C THR A 109 -15.05 0.44 -13.35
N PRO A 110 -13.99 -0.08 -14.00
CA PRO A 110 -13.81 -1.51 -14.15
C PRO A 110 -13.82 -2.18 -12.78
N THR A 111 -14.73 -3.13 -12.58
CA THR A 111 -14.77 -3.95 -11.36
C THR A 111 -13.57 -4.89 -11.41
N VAL A 112 -12.52 -4.59 -10.65
CA VAL A 112 -11.42 -5.52 -10.42
C VAL A 112 -11.98 -6.66 -9.58
N SER A 113 -12.06 -7.87 -10.13
CA SER A 113 -12.65 -9.03 -9.45
C SER A 113 -11.57 -9.93 -8.87
N GLY A 114 -11.68 -10.25 -7.57
CA GLY A 114 -10.77 -11.15 -6.85
C GLY A 114 -10.54 -10.71 -5.40
N PRO A 115 -10.00 -11.60 -4.54
CA PRO A 115 -9.64 -11.21 -3.17
C PRO A 115 -8.57 -10.11 -3.19
N LEU A 116 -8.64 -9.20 -2.22
CA LEU A 116 -7.62 -8.15 -2.08
C LEU A 116 -6.24 -8.77 -1.84
N GLY A 117 -5.25 -8.26 -2.56
CA GLY A 117 -3.84 -8.57 -2.36
C GLY A 117 -2.96 -7.45 -2.89
N PHE A 118 -1.66 -7.51 -2.58
CA PHE A 118 -0.69 -6.57 -3.14
C PHE A 118 0.71 -7.16 -3.21
N ASN A 119 1.51 -6.65 -4.14
CA ASN A 119 2.96 -6.82 -4.17
C ASN A 119 3.63 -5.51 -3.76
N TYR A 120 4.87 -5.57 -3.27
CA TYR A 120 5.63 -4.38 -2.93
C TYR A 120 7.11 -4.52 -3.29
N ALA A 121 7.76 -3.37 -3.48
CA ALA A 121 9.21 -3.24 -3.62
C ALA A 121 9.70 -2.06 -2.80
N ILE A 122 10.84 -2.23 -2.13
CA ILE A 122 11.53 -1.18 -1.38
C ILE A 122 12.90 -0.99 -2.01
N VAL A 123 13.18 0.23 -2.47
CA VAL A 123 14.46 0.58 -3.09
C VAL A 123 15.12 1.68 -2.27
N TRP A 124 16.33 1.39 -1.78
CA TRP A 124 17.14 2.36 -1.07
C TRP A 124 17.91 3.23 -2.05
N THR A 125 17.89 4.55 -1.81
CA THR A 125 18.51 5.54 -2.70
C THR A 125 19.44 6.46 -1.93
N GLY A 126 20.54 6.83 -2.60
CA GLY A 126 21.50 7.83 -2.14
C GLY A 126 22.54 7.30 -1.15
N THR A 127 23.48 8.18 -0.82
CA THR A 127 24.36 8.03 0.34
C THR A 127 23.64 8.54 1.59
N PRO A 128 24.04 8.10 2.79
CA PRO A 128 23.53 8.68 4.03
C PRO A 128 23.67 10.21 4.02
N ASP A 129 22.63 10.91 4.46
CA ASP A 129 22.65 12.36 4.64
C ASP A 129 23.51 12.77 5.85
N ALA A 130 23.57 14.07 6.15
CA ALA A 130 24.34 14.58 7.28
C ALA A 130 23.91 14.00 8.63
N ASP A 131 22.65 13.53 8.73
CA ASP A 131 22.08 12.91 9.92
C ASP A 131 22.24 11.38 9.91
N GLY A 132 22.93 10.82 8.90
CA GLY A 132 23.16 9.39 8.74
C GLY A 132 21.96 8.62 8.19
N ASN A 133 20.99 9.29 7.57
CA ASN A 133 19.78 8.66 7.03
C ASN A 133 19.86 8.45 5.52
N VAL A 134 19.29 7.34 5.05
CA VAL A 134 19.06 7.04 3.63
C VAL A 134 17.57 7.08 3.32
N VAL A 135 17.21 7.28 2.05
CA VAL A 135 15.81 7.36 1.62
C VAL A 135 15.40 6.05 0.97
N ALA A 136 14.35 5.44 1.50
CA ALA A 136 13.62 4.37 0.84
C ALA A 136 12.54 4.94 -0.07
N GLN A 137 12.41 4.38 -1.27
CA GLN A 137 11.22 4.52 -2.10
C GLN A 137 10.47 3.20 -2.07
N VAL A 138 9.21 3.25 -1.65
CA VAL A 138 8.30 2.10 -1.65
C VAL A 138 7.39 2.19 -2.85
N THR A 139 7.15 1.07 -3.51
CA THR A 139 6.12 0.92 -4.54
C THR A 139 5.23 -0.24 -4.17
N VAL A 140 3.92 0.00 -4.12
CA VAL A 140 2.88 -0.98 -3.80
C VAL A 140 1.99 -1.17 -5.03
N THR A 141 1.75 -2.42 -5.42
CA THR A 141 0.86 -2.76 -6.53
C THR A 141 -0.27 -3.63 -6.01
N ALA A 142 -1.41 -2.99 -5.75
CA ALA A 142 -2.63 -3.65 -5.26
C ALA A 142 -3.43 -4.28 -6.40
N TYR A 143 -4.16 -5.35 -6.09
CA TYR A 143 -5.06 -6.07 -7.00
C TYR A 143 -6.23 -6.67 -6.21
N GLY A 144 -7.33 -6.98 -6.91
CA GLY A 144 -8.57 -7.49 -6.29
C GLY A 144 -9.35 -6.40 -5.55
N GLY A 145 -10.19 -6.82 -4.60
CA GLY A 145 -11.02 -5.92 -3.79
C GLY A 145 -12.05 -5.15 -4.61
N THR A 146 -12.30 -3.89 -4.27
CA THR A 146 -13.24 -3.01 -4.99
C THR A 146 -12.56 -2.17 -6.09
N GLY A 147 -11.23 -2.25 -6.21
CA GLY A 147 -10.43 -1.41 -7.11
C GLY A 147 -10.13 -0.01 -6.56
N GLU A 148 -10.77 0.40 -5.46
CA GLU A 148 -10.41 1.60 -4.70
C GLU A 148 -9.49 1.20 -3.55
N TYR A 149 -8.29 1.78 -3.52
CA TYR A 149 -7.24 1.38 -2.59
C TYR A 149 -6.79 2.54 -1.70
N ARG A 150 -6.54 2.23 -0.43
CA ARG A 150 -5.86 3.13 0.52
C ARG A 150 -4.59 2.45 1.01
N TYR A 151 -3.48 3.16 0.97
CA TYR A 151 -2.15 2.62 1.26
C TYR A 151 -1.67 3.14 2.61
N TYR A 152 -1.07 2.25 3.41
CA TYR A 152 -0.56 2.59 4.73
C TYR A 152 0.86 2.05 4.91
N HIS A 153 1.69 2.83 5.59
CA HIS A 153 3.01 2.44 6.07
C HIS A 153 3.05 2.68 7.57
N ASP A 154 3.30 1.62 8.35
CA ASP A 154 3.29 1.66 9.81
C ASP A 154 2.03 2.32 10.39
N ASP A 155 0.88 1.93 9.83
CA ASP A 155 -0.46 2.45 10.15
C ASP A 155 -0.73 3.92 9.79
N LEU A 156 0.23 4.60 9.18
CA LEU A 156 0.07 5.95 8.64
C LEU A 156 -0.39 5.92 7.19
N LEU A 157 -1.48 6.63 6.90
CA LEU A 157 -2.03 6.76 5.55
C LEU A 157 -1.03 7.46 4.62
N GLN A 158 -0.80 6.87 3.45
CA GLN A 158 0.08 7.37 2.41
C GLN A 158 -0.72 7.97 1.25
N ASP A 159 -0.15 8.97 0.60
CA ASP A 159 -0.71 9.62 -0.59
C ASP A 159 -0.39 8.82 -1.86
N GLY A 160 -0.99 7.63 -1.94
CA GLY A 160 -0.90 6.75 -3.11
C GLY A 160 0.07 5.57 -2.96
N PRO A 161 0.24 4.80 -4.06
CA PRO A 161 0.97 3.53 -4.06
C PRO A 161 2.50 3.68 -4.03
N VAL A 162 3.02 4.89 -4.27
CA VAL A 162 4.45 5.18 -4.29
C VAL A 162 4.73 6.30 -3.30
N PHE A 163 5.55 6.02 -2.30
CA PHE A 163 5.91 6.99 -1.27
C PHE A 163 7.37 6.79 -0.84
N ARG A 164 7.90 7.77 -0.11
CA ARG A 164 9.29 7.79 0.34
C ARG A 164 9.35 8.07 1.83
N TYR A 165 10.30 7.44 2.51
CA TYR A 165 10.61 7.73 3.91
C TYR A 165 12.11 7.68 4.16
N LYS A 166 12.54 8.34 5.24
CA LYS A 166 13.93 8.31 5.71
C LYS A 166 14.11 7.23 6.77
N TRP A 167 15.27 6.59 6.76
CA TRP A 167 15.67 5.66 7.80
C TRP A 167 17.17 5.72 8.04
N ALA A 168 17.61 5.35 9.24
CA ALA A 168 19.02 5.30 9.59
C ALA A 168 19.77 4.28 8.72
N ALA A 169 20.88 4.70 8.11
CA ALA A 169 21.76 3.78 7.37
C ALA A 169 22.33 2.71 8.32
N CYS A 170 22.64 1.53 7.81
CA CYS A 170 23.16 0.39 8.59
C CYS A 170 22.28 -0.05 9.78
N ARG A 171 21.01 0.34 9.84
CA ARG A 171 20.10 -0.07 10.89
C ARG A 171 18.98 -0.90 10.32
N ASP A 172 18.72 -2.03 10.95
CA ASP A 172 17.55 -2.86 10.62
C ASP A 172 16.28 -2.01 10.58
N ASN A 173 15.48 -2.24 9.55
CA ASN A 173 14.27 -1.46 9.28
C ASN A 173 13.05 -2.40 9.29
N PRO A 174 12.52 -2.72 10.48
CA PRO A 174 11.24 -3.39 10.59
C PRO A 174 10.11 -2.42 10.27
N GLY A 175 9.12 -2.87 9.50
CA GLY A 175 7.94 -2.07 9.22
C GLY A 175 6.78 -2.91 8.73
N SER A 176 5.68 -2.24 8.41
CA SER A 176 4.49 -2.87 7.86
C SER A 176 3.86 -2.04 6.75
N LEU A 177 3.36 -2.74 5.73
CA LEU A 177 2.54 -2.18 4.67
C LEU A 177 1.13 -2.73 4.81
N ARG A 178 0.14 -1.87 4.63
CA ARG A 178 -1.27 -2.28 4.60
C ARG A 178 -1.99 -1.63 3.45
N VAL A 179 -2.86 -2.39 2.80
CA VAL A 179 -3.78 -1.91 1.77
C VAL A 179 -5.20 -2.21 2.22
N ASP A 180 -6.06 -1.20 2.16
CA ASP A 180 -7.50 -1.34 2.38
C ASP A 180 -8.25 -1.17 1.05
N SER A 181 -9.30 -1.98 0.83
CA SER A 181 -10.21 -1.86 -0.32
C SER A 181 -11.63 -2.27 0.07
N GLY A 182 -12.56 -1.31 0.09
CA GLY A 182 -13.91 -1.54 0.60
C GLY A 182 -13.90 -2.00 2.08
N SER A 183 -14.39 -3.21 2.33
CA SER A 183 -14.37 -3.86 3.66
C SER A 183 -13.17 -4.77 3.89
N GLU A 184 -12.31 -4.97 2.89
CA GLU A 184 -11.14 -5.85 2.97
C GLU A 184 -9.89 -5.06 3.36
N SER A 185 -8.99 -5.71 4.11
CA SER A 185 -7.70 -5.17 4.51
C SER A 185 -6.64 -6.27 4.50
N VAL A 186 -5.49 -6.00 3.88
CA VAL A 186 -4.34 -6.90 3.83
C VAL A 186 -3.12 -6.19 4.39
N ARG A 187 -2.40 -6.84 5.31
CA ARG A 187 -1.17 -6.33 5.91
C ARG A 187 -0.01 -7.29 5.66
N VAL A 188 1.16 -6.75 5.35
CA VAL A 188 2.44 -7.47 5.30
C VAL A 188 3.43 -6.76 6.22
N ASN A 189 4.08 -7.53 7.08
CA ASN A 189 5.24 -7.06 7.84
C ASN A 189 6.50 -7.36 7.04
N TYR A 190 7.45 -6.43 7.02
CA TYR A 190 8.72 -6.59 6.33
C TYR A 190 9.89 -6.28 7.25
N PHE A 191 11.07 -6.72 6.82
CA PHE A 191 12.34 -6.45 7.49
C PHE A 191 13.40 -6.18 6.43
N GLU A 192 13.80 -4.92 6.30
CA GLU A 192 14.78 -4.48 5.31
C GLU A 192 16.12 -4.14 5.96
N LYS A 193 17.19 -4.27 5.18
CA LYS A 193 18.54 -3.82 5.56
C LYS A 193 18.98 -2.67 4.66
N PRO A 194 18.89 -1.42 5.14
CA PRO A 194 19.38 -0.27 4.40
C PRO A 194 20.88 -0.38 4.13
N PRO A 195 21.37 0.17 3.01
CA PRO A 195 22.77 0.12 2.65
C PRO A 195 23.63 0.80 3.72
N CYS A 196 24.82 0.24 3.91
CA CYS A 196 25.88 0.90 4.65
C CYS A 196 26.73 1.74 3.71
N PRO A 197 27.14 2.95 4.11
CA PRO A 197 28.19 3.64 3.38
C PRO A 197 29.42 2.73 3.37
N ALA A 198 30.04 2.56 2.20
CA ALA A 198 31.36 1.95 2.14
C ALA A 198 32.28 2.80 3.03
N GLY A 199 32.96 2.17 3.98
CA GLY A 199 33.91 2.88 4.85
C GLY A 199 34.95 3.63 4.01
N PRO A 200 35.54 4.71 4.57
CA PRO A 200 36.66 5.41 3.92
C PRO A 200 37.86 4.50 3.69
#